data_AF-A0A822H2Q9-F1
#
_entry.id   AF-A0A822H2Q9-F1
#
_cell.length_a   1.000
_cell.length_b   1.000
_cell.length_c   1.000
_cell.angle_alpha   90.00
_cell.angle_beta   90.00
_cell.angle_gamma   90.00
#
_symmetry.space_group_name_H-M   'P 1'
#
loop_
_entity.id
_entity.type
_entity.pdbx_description
1 polymer ?
#
loop_
_entity_poly.entity_id
_entity_poly.type
_entity_poly.pdbx_seq_one_letter_code
_entity_poly.pdbx_strand_id
1 'polypeptide(L)' 'RLSSLLKLLLPNDIKVNHISRKLTSKKIQTRLNMFENGQIQILVCSDVLA' A
#
# COMPACT_ATOMS: atom_id res chain seq x y z
N ARG A 1 -10.23 3.41 -7.21
CA ARG A 1 -11.50 2.80 -6.79
C ARG A 1 -11.36 2.12 -5.44
N LEU A 2 -10.56 1.05 -5.29
CA LEU A 2 -10.36 0.39 -3.99
C LEU A 2 -9.70 1.29 -2.92
N SER A 3 -8.63 2.03 -3.25
CA SER A 3 -7.97 2.93 -2.29
C SER A 3 -8.89 4.06 -1.79
N SER A 4 -9.77 4.57 -2.65
CA SER A 4 -10.77 5.58 -2.29
C SER A 4 -11.83 5.01 -1.36
N LEU A 5 -12.27 3.77 -1.60
CA LEU A 5 -13.22 3.07 -0.74
C LEU A 5 -12.62 2.78 0.64
N LEU A 6 -11.37 2.32 0.68
CA LEU A 6 -10.65 2.07 1.93
C LEU A 6 -10.51 3.35 2.76
N LYS A 7 -10.20 4.49 2.14
CA LYS A 7 -10.17 5.78 2.84
C LYS A 7 -11.52 6.21 3.43
N LEU A 8 -12.64 5.74 2.86
CA LEU A 8 -13.98 6.07 3.36
C LEU A 8 -14.38 5.15 4.53
N LEU A 9 -13.97 3.88 4.49
CA LEU A 9 -14.37 2.86 5.45
C LEU A 9 -13.45 2.77 6.67
N LEU A 10 -12.20 3.18 6.52
CA LEU A 10 -11.19 3.06 7.57
C LEU A 10 -11.08 4.37 8.36
N PRO A 11 -10.79 4.29 9.67
CA PRO A 11 -10.51 5.47 10.44
C PRO A 11 -9.21 6.16 9.95
N ASN A 12 -9.14 7.48 10.12
CA ASN A 12 -8.14 8.34 9.49
C ASN A 12 -6.68 8.05 9.90
N ASP A 13 -6.50 7.34 11.01
CA ASP A 13 -5.21 6.92 11.56
C ASP A 13 -4.62 5.72 10.82
N ILE A 14 -5.44 4.96 10.07
CA ILE A 14 -4.96 3.83 9.28
C ILE A 14 -4.28 4.31 8.00
N LYS A 15 -2.98 4.04 7.90
CA LYS A 15 -2.17 4.32 6.71
C LYS A 15 -2.29 3.18 5.72
N VAL A 16 -2.80 3.52 4.53
CA VAL A 16 -2.96 2.62 3.39
C VAL A 16 -1.99 3.03 2.28
N ASN A 17 -1.21 2.06 1.79
CA ASN A 17 -0.35 2.24 0.62
C ASN A 17 -0.68 1.24 -0.48
N HIS A 18 -0.26 1.56 -1.70
CA HIS A 18 -0.53 0.77 -2.89
C HIS A 18 0.77 0.31 -3.55
N ILE A 19 0.88 -0.92 -4.02
CA ILE A 19 1.97 -1.40 -4.86
C ILE A 19 1.37 -1.81 -6.21
N SER A 20 2.03 -1.40 -7.29
CA SER A 20 1.67 -1.81 -8.65
C SER A 20 2.91 -1.86 -9.54
N ARG A 21 2.81 -2.54 -10.69
CA ARG A 21 3.87 -2.61 -11.71
C ARG A 21 4.38 -1.25 -12.21
N LYS A 22 3.60 -0.18 -12.05
CA LYS A 22 4.01 1.19 -12.42
C LYS A 22 5.04 1.79 -11.46
N LEU A 23 5.27 1.19 -10.30
CA LEU A 23 6.27 1.64 -9.34
C LEU A 23 7.62 1.04 -9.67
N THR A 24 8.68 1.82 -9.46
CA THR A 24 10.05 1.31 -9.52
C THR A 24 10.32 0.32 -8.38
N SER A 25 11.21 -0.64 -8.61
CA SER A 25 11.65 -1.62 -7.60
C SER A 25 12.03 -0.96 -6.27
N LYS A 26 12.77 0.16 -6.31
CA LYS A 26 13.11 0.96 -5.12
C LYS A 26 11.88 1.40 -4.33
N LYS A 27 10.84 1.94 -5.01
CA LYS A 27 9.60 2.38 -4.35
C LYS A 27 8.80 1.20 -3.79
N ILE A 28 8.82 0.06 -4.47
CA ILE A 28 8.19 -1.19 -4.00
C ILE A 28 8.89 -1.64 -2.70
N GLN A 29 10.21 -1.74 -2.71
CA GLN A 29 11.02 -2.13 -1.53
C GLN A 29 10.76 -1.18 -0.35
N THR A 30 10.74 0.13 -0.57
CA THR A 30 10.45 1.10 0.50
C THR A 30 9.08 0.85 1.11
N ARG A 31 8.04 0.61 0.31
CA ARG A 31 6.67 0.37 0.81
C ARG A 31 6.56 -0.95 1.58
N LEU A 32 7.28 -1.99 1.15
CA LEU A 32 7.39 -3.26 1.87
C LEU A 32 8.08 -3.06 3.23
N ASN A 33 9.24 -2.40 3.26
CA ASN A 33 9.94 -2.12 4.51
C ASN A 33 9.09 -1.29 5.47
N MET A 34 8.36 -0.28 4.98
CA MET A 34 7.46 0.51 5.82
C MET A 34 6.31 -0.32 6.40
N PHE A 35 5.82 -1.32 5.67
CA PHE A 35 4.79 -2.25 6.16
C PHE A 35 5.37 -3.20 7.22
N GLU A 36 6.55 -3.79 6.96
CA GLU A 36 7.24 -4.67 7.92
C GLU A 36 7.57 -3.95 9.25
N ASN A 37 7.94 -2.67 9.19
CA ASN A 37 8.22 -1.86 10.36
C ASN A 37 6.96 -1.26 11.03
N GLY A 38 5.76 -1.64 10.59
CA GLY A 38 4.48 -1.19 11.19
C GLY A 38 4.11 0.27 10.90
N GLN A 39 4.84 0.96 10.02
CA GLN A 39 4.56 2.36 9.64
C GLN A 39 3.33 2.47 8.72
N ILE A 40 2.95 1.37 8.07
CA ILE A 40 1.77 1.21 7.22
C ILE A 40 1.01 -0.01 7.73
N GLN A 41 -0.31 0.10 7.87
CA GLN A 41 -1.15 -1.00 8.35
C GLN A 41 -1.76 -1.81 7.21
N ILE A 42 -1.96 -1.19 6.04
CA ILE A 42 -2.55 -1.87 4.88
C ILE A 42 -1.73 -1.63 3.62
N LEU A 43 -1.33 -2.71 2.98
CA LEU A 43 -0.64 -2.72 1.70
C LEU A 43 -1.51 -3.37 0.64
N VAL A 44 -1.98 -2.57 -0.32
CA VAL A 44 -2.81 -3.04 -1.44
C VAL A 44 -1.90 -3.31 -2.63
N CYS A 45 -1.84 -4.55 -3.11
CA CYS A 45 -1.03 -4.94 -4.25
C CYS A 45 -1.94 -5.17 -5.47
N SER A 46 -1.77 -4.36 -6.54
CA SER A 46 -2.41 -4.61 -7.83
C SER A 46 -1.37 -5.07 -8.84
N ASP A 47 -1.69 -6.13 -9.59
CA ASP A 47 -0.90 -6.59 -10.73
C ASP A 47 0.55 -7.01 -10.41
N VAL A 48 0.89 -7.29 -9.14
CA VAL A 48 2.28 -7.56 -8.69
C VAL A 48 2.71 -9.01 -8.95
N LEU A 49 1.75 -9.91 -9.18
CA LEU A 49 1.99 -11.34 -9.43
C LEU A 49 1.34 -11.70 -10.78
N ALA A 50 2.15 -11.74 -11.84
CA ALA A 50 1.84 -12.41 -13.10
C ALA A 50 3.12 -13.08 -13.58
#